data_AF-A0A821NQL9-F1
#
_entry.id   AF-A0A821NQL9-F1
#
_cell.length_a   1.000
_cell.length_b   1.000
_cell.length_c   1.000
_cell.angle_alpha   90.00
_cell.angle_beta   90.00
_cell.angle_gamma   90.00
#
_symmetry.space_group_name_H-M   'P 1'
#
loop_
_entity.id
_entity.type
_entity.pdbx_description
1 polymer ?
#
loop_
_entity_poly.entity_id
_entity_poly.type
_entity_poly.pdbx_seq_one_letter_code
_entity_poly.pdbx_strand_id
1 'polypeptide(L)'
;MFFWLFPAQNESTVNTSLIIWLNAGPGISSLFGLFNQIDPLFIDVNGNIQLRFIKWNKNYHLLCNDNPVGTGFSFTSNDQGFARTEDDFAGDLYECLTQVFQIYIDYASNSFYIAGESFARKYVPALTYKILY
;
A
#
# COMPACT_ATOMS: atom_id res chain seq x y z
N MET A 1 7.51 4.45 -7.66
CA MET A 1 6.60 4.74 -6.53
C MET A 1 7.22 4.23 -5.25
N PHE A 2 6.88 4.83 -4.12
CA PHE A 2 7.30 4.41 -2.79
C PHE A 2 6.31 3.38 -2.21
N PHE A 3 6.84 2.33 -1.61
CA PHE A 3 6.08 1.39 -0.81
C PHE A 3 6.86 1.00 0.45
N TRP A 4 6.15 0.52 1.46
CA TRP A 4 6.73 -0.09 2.64
C TRP A 4 5.99 -1.37 2.97
N LEU A 5 6.72 -2.49 2.94
CA LEU A 5 6.22 -3.83 3.26
C LEU A 5 6.50 -4.17 4.73
N PHE A 6 5.45 -4.58 5.44
CA PHE A 6 5.50 -5.07 6.81
C PHE A 6 5.07 -6.54 6.83
N PRO A 7 6.02 -7.47 7.03
CA PRO A 7 5.70 -8.89 7.13
C PRO A 7 4.82 -9.21 8.34
N ALA A 8 4.03 -10.25 8.22
CA ALA A 8 3.28 -10.83 9.31
C ALA A 8 4.23 -11.36 10.41
N GLN A 9 3.87 -11.15 11.68
CA GLN A 9 4.80 -11.41 12.78
C GLN A 9 4.94 -12.88 13.18
N ASN A 10 3.88 -13.69 13.04
CA ASN A 10 3.81 -15.03 13.65
C ASN A 10 3.41 -16.14 12.68
N GLU A 11 3.54 -15.91 11.38
CA GLU A 11 3.03 -16.84 10.35
C GLU A 11 4.07 -17.09 9.25
N SER A 12 3.92 -18.21 8.54
CA SER A 12 4.75 -18.50 7.36
C SER A 12 4.50 -17.45 6.27
N THR A 13 5.57 -16.93 5.67
CA THR A 13 5.47 -15.94 4.59
C THR A 13 4.52 -16.39 3.49
N VAL A 14 4.61 -17.63 3.02
CA VAL A 14 3.89 -18.13 1.83
C VAL A 14 2.40 -18.37 2.09
N ASN A 15 2.03 -18.75 3.32
CA ASN A 15 0.64 -19.11 3.66
C ASN A 15 -0.17 -17.92 4.21
N THR A 16 0.43 -16.74 4.31
CA THR A 16 -0.20 -15.57 4.91
C THR A 16 -0.71 -14.61 3.83
N SER A 17 -1.93 -14.11 3.96
CA SER A 17 -2.45 -13.18 2.94
C SER A 17 -1.72 -11.84 2.97
N LEU A 18 -1.51 -11.24 1.79
CA LEU A 18 -0.95 -9.89 1.65
C LEU A 18 -2.07 -8.89 1.35
N ILE A 19 -2.09 -7.79 2.09
CA ILE A 19 -3.01 -6.68 1.92
C ILE A 19 -2.21 -5.49 1.42
N ILE A 20 -2.52 -4.98 0.23
CA ILE A 20 -2.11 -3.62 -0.13
C ILE A 20 -3.06 -2.63 0.55
N TRP A 21 -2.51 -1.63 1.23
CA TRP A 21 -3.24 -0.56 1.87
C TRP A 21 -3.04 0.78 1.15
N LEU A 22 -4.15 1.44 0.83
CA LEU A 22 -4.20 2.69 0.08
C LEU A 22 -4.95 3.76 0.89
N ASN A 23 -4.27 4.82 1.33
CA ASN A 23 -4.94 6.00 1.89
C ASN A 23 -5.54 6.93 0.81
N ALA A 24 -6.26 7.93 1.30
CA ALA A 24 -7.23 8.73 0.59
C ALA A 24 -6.69 10.04 -0.03
N GLY A 25 -7.64 10.89 -0.46
CA GLY A 25 -7.43 12.07 -1.32
C GLY A 25 -6.92 11.65 -2.70
N PRO A 26 -6.98 12.43 -3.77
CA PRO A 26 -5.76 12.44 -4.57
C PRO A 26 -4.69 13.13 -3.70
N GLY A 27 -3.75 12.36 -3.12
CA GLY A 27 -2.51 12.93 -2.55
C GLY A 27 -2.12 12.61 -1.11
N ILE A 28 -2.90 11.88 -0.30
CA ILE A 28 -2.51 11.60 1.11
C ILE A 28 -1.67 10.33 1.17
N SER A 29 -0.50 10.42 1.80
CA SER A 29 0.40 9.28 1.99
C SER A 29 -0.27 8.12 2.74
N SER A 30 -0.01 6.91 2.29
CA SER A 30 -0.44 5.68 2.96
C SER A 30 0.25 5.46 4.30
N LEU A 31 1.34 6.20 4.57
CA LEU A 31 1.96 6.25 5.89
C LEU A 31 1.04 6.91 6.93
N PHE A 32 0.07 7.73 6.53
CA PHE A 32 -0.92 8.25 7.46
C PHE A 32 -1.74 7.11 8.08
N GLY A 33 -2.32 6.24 7.26
CA GLY A 33 -3.07 5.07 7.73
C GLY A 33 -2.17 4.07 8.44
N LEU A 34 -0.92 3.93 7.99
CA LEU A 34 0.09 3.13 8.67
C LEU A 34 0.22 3.54 10.15
N PHE A 35 0.63 4.78 10.41
CA PHE A 35 0.95 5.23 11.77
C PHE A 35 -0.26 5.54 12.64
N ASN A 36 -1.44 5.75 12.04
CA ASN A 36 -2.63 6.18 12.79
C ASN A 36 -3.74 5.12 12.86
N GLN A 37 -3.74 4.10 11.99
CA GLN A 37 -4.88 3.20 11.83
C GLN A 37 -4.51 1.72 11.89
N ILE A 38 -3.74 1.21 10.92
CA ILE A 38 -3.68 -0.23 10.62
C ILE A 38 -2.42 -0.95 11.10
N ASP A 39 -1.30 -0.24 11.28
CA ASP A 39 0.03 -0.85 11.41
C ASP A 39 0.55 -0.87 12.87
N PRO A 40 1.62 -1.63 13.20
CA PRO A 40 2.07 -1.79 14.56
C PRO A 40 2.81 -0.58 15.06
N LEU A 41 3.04 0.46 14.26
CA LEU A 41 3.76 1.65 14.70
C LEU A 41 2.78 2.79 14.94
N PHE A 42 2.98 3.54 16.01
CA PHE A 42 2.40 4.86 16.18
C PHE A 42 3.44 5.80 16.77
N ILE A 43 3.26 7.09 16.52
CA ILE A 43 4.11 8.13 17.08
C ILE A 43 3.42 8.66 18.34
N ASP A 44 4.06 8.54 19.49
CA ASP A 44 3.52 9.07 20.75
C ASP A 44 3.62 10.60 20.83
N VAL A 45 3.04 11.20 21.87
CA VAL A 45 3.02 12.66 22.07
C VAL A 45 4.41 13.28 22.20
N ASN A 46 5.44 12.48 22.49
CA ASN A 46 6.83 12.90 22.61
C ASN A 46 7.61 12.68 21.31
N GLY A 47 6.95 12.20 20.24
CA GLY A 47 7.57 11.92 18.96
C GLY A 47 8.30 10.56 18.90
N ASN A 48 8.15 9.68 19.89
CA ASN A 48 8.79 8.37 19.84
C ASN A 48 7.93 7.36 19.06
N ILE A 49 8.61 6.45 18.38
CA ILE A 49 7.97 5.31 17.71
C ILE A 49 7.63 4.26 18.77
N GLN A 50 6.35 3.87 18.82
CA GLN A 50 5.82 2.89 19.75
C GLN A 50 5.10 1.76 19.02
N LEU A 51 5.00 0.59 19.67
CA LEU A 51 4.25 -0.54 19.15
C LEU A 51 2.76 -0.48 19.53
N ARG A 52 1.88 -0.55 18.53
CA ARG A 52 0.43 -0.68 18.68
C ARG A 52 0.06 -2.10 19.14
N PHE A 53 -0.87 -2.17 20.08
CA PHE A 53 -1.37 -3.44 20.62
C PHE A 53 -2.20 -4.23 19.59
N ILE A 54 -3.13 -3.55 18.91
CA ILE A 54 -3.94 -4.12 17.82
C ILE A 54 -3.33 -3.68 16.49
N LYS A 55 -2.87 -4.62 15.70
CA LYS A 55 -2.10 -4.39 14.46
C LYS A 55 -2.45 -5.45 13.43
N TRP A 56 -2.67 -5.04 12.18
CA TRP A 56 -3.06 -5.98 11.13
C TRP A 56 -1.91 -6.91 10.74
N ASN A 57 -0.66 -6.43 10.85
CA ASN A 57 0.52 -7.25 10.61
C ASN A 57 0.74 -8.37 11.64
N LYS A 58 -0.18 -8.55 12.60
CA LYS A 58 -0.22 -9.76 13.42
C LYS A 58 -0.53 -11.00 12.57
N ASN A 59 -1.43 -10.87 11.59
CA ASN A 59 -1.98 -12.00 10.82
C ASN A 59 -1.87 -11.83 9.30
N TYR A 60 -1.44 -10.67 8.81
CA TYR A 60 -1.38 -10.35 7.38
C TYR A 60 -0.07 -9.67 7.03
N HIS A 61 0.41 -9.83 5.80
CA HIS A 61 1.44 -8.92 5.29
C HIS A 61 0.78 -7.61 4.89
N LEU A 62 1.35 -6.47 5.27
CA LEU A 62 0.84 -5.16 4.86
C LEU A 62 1.81 -4.49 3.89
N LEU A 63 1.31 -4.12 2.73
CA LEU A 63 2.03 -3.33 1.74
C LEU A 63 1.40 -1.95 1.67
N CYS A 64 2.01 -0.95 2.31
CA CYS A 64 1.53 0.42 2.24
C CYS A 64 2.17 1.12 1.05
N ASN A 65 1.35 1.68 0.16
CA ASN A 65 1.82 2.27 -1.08
C ASN A 65 1.36 3.72 -1.20
N ASP A 66 2.31 4.63 -1.45
CA ASP A 66 2.00 6.03 -1.71
C ASP A 66 1.55 6.20 -3.17
N ASN A 67 0.25 6.44 -3.36
CA ASN A 67 -0.41 6.53 -4.65
C ASN A 67 -1.38 7.74 -4.71
N PRO A 68 -1.52 8.42 -5.86
CA PRO A 68 -0.76 8.31 -7.11
C PRO A 68 0.67 8.88 -7.00
N VAL A 69 1.43 8.86 -8.11
CA VAL A 69 2.69 9.61 -8.21
C VAL A 69 2.46 11.08 -7.84
N GLY A 70 3.30 11.61 -6.96
CA GLY A 70 3.12 12.92 -6.30
C GLY A 70 2.66 12.81 -4.84
N THR A 71 2.13 11.66 -4.42
CA THR A 71 1.74 11.39 -3.03
C THR A 71 2.96 11.04 -2.17
N GLY A 72 3.12 11.70 -1.02
CA GLY A 72 4.12 11.32 0.00
C GLY A 72 5.54 11.19 -0.56
N PHE A 73 6.11 9.99 -0.50
CA PHE A 73 7.44 9.68 -1.03
C PHE A 73 7.44 9.14 -2.47
N SER A 74 6.28 9.03 -3.12
CA SER A 74 6.18 8.77 -4.56
C SER A 74 6.32 10.09 -5.32
N PHE A 75 7.42 10.30 -6.03
CA PHE A 75 7.67 11.53 -6.79
C PHE A 75 8.17 11.28 -8.21
N THR A 76 8.04 12.30 -9.05
CA THR A 76 8.57 12.35 -10.42
C THR A 76 9.08 13.76 -10.72
N SER A 77 10.09 13.90 -11.57
CA SER A 77 10.55 15.19 -12.12
C SER A 77 9.90 15.52 -13.47
N ASN A 78 9.18 14.57 -14.06
CA ASN A 78 8.46 14.73 -15.32
C ASN A 78 6.98 14.99 -15.05
N ASP A 79 6.45 16.13 -15.52
CA ASP A 79 5.04 16.51 -15.40
C ASP A 79 4.08 15.48 -16.02
N GLN A 80 4.52 14.77 -17.06
CA GLN A 80 3.74 13.69 -17.67
C GLN A 80 3.66 12.42 -16.80
N GLY A 81 4.44 12.34 -15.72
CA GLY A 81 4.40 11.22 -14.77
C GLY A 81 3.36 11.38 -13.67
N PHE A 82 2.61 12.48 -13.62
CA PHE A 82 1.49 12.63 -12.71
C PHE A 82 0.22 12.04 -13.32
N ALA A 83 -0.47 11.18 -12.58
CA ALA A 83 -1.74 10.59 -13.02
C ALA A 83 -2.82 11.68 -13.21
N ARG A 84 -3.49 11.65 -14.37
CA ARG A 84 -4.57 12.60 -14.71
C ARG A 84 -5.93 11.91 -14.87
N THR A 85 -5.92 10.60 -15.06
CA THR A 85 -7.10 9.75 -15.23
C THR A 85 -7.10 8.57 -14.26
N GLU A 86 -8.22 7.84 -14.20
CA GLU A 86 -8.30 6.61 -13.41
C GLU A 86 -7.43 5.49 -13.99
N ASP A 87 -7.31 5.42 -15.33
CA ASP A 87 -6.45 4.46 -16.01
C ASP A 87 -4.97 4.72 -15.72
N ASP A 88 -4.55 5.98 -15.60
CA ASP A 88 -3.16 6.34 -15.28
C ASP A 88 -2.75 5.78 -13.91
N PHE A 89 -3.49 6.12 -12.84
CA PHE A 89 -3.10 5.66 -11.50
C PHE A 89 -3.27 4.14 -11.35
N ALA A 90 -4.24 3.52 -12.05
CA ALA A 90 -4.44 2.08 -12.00
C ALA A 90 -3.30 1.35 -12.71
N GLY A 91 -2.85 1.89 -13.86
CA GLY A 91 -1.66 1.43 -14.56
C GLY A 91 -0.40 1.55 -13.72
N ASP A 92 -0.14 2.70 -13.13
CA ASP A 92 1.02 2.94 -12.28
C ASP A 92 1.04 1.99 -11.06
N LEU A 93 -0.09 1.80 -10.39
CA LEU A 93 -0.23 0.84 -9.28
C LEU A 93 0.03 -0.59 -9.73
N TYR A 94 -0.51 -1.00 -10.87
CA TYR A 94 -0.33 -2.34 -11.42
C TYR A 94 1.14 -2.62 -11.76
N GLU A 95 1.81 -1.67 -12.42
CA GLU A 95 3.24 -1.77 -12.72
C GLU A 95 4.09 -1.79 -11.44
N CYS A 96 3.74 -0.96 -10.45
CA CYS A 96 4.40 -0.98 -9.14
C CYS A 96 4.26 -2.35 -8.47
N LEU A 97 3.06 -2.94 -8.46
CA LEU A 97 2.80 -4.26 -7.86
C LEU A 97 3.53 -5.38 -8.61
N THR A 98 3.56 -5.32 -9.94
CA THR A 98 4.30 -6.27 -10.77
C THR A 98 5.79 -6.25 -10.41
N GLN A 99 6.38 -5.06 -10.27
CA GLN A 99 7.78 -4.92 -9.85
C GLN A 99 8.01 -5.37 -8.40
N VAL A 100 7.08 -5.07 -7.48
CA VAL A 100 7.15 -5.53 -6.08
C VAL A 100 7.19 -7.05 -6.02
N PHE A 101 6.34 -7.76 -6.76
CA PHE A 101 6.33 -9.23 -6.76
C PHE A 101 7.50 -9.86 -7.54
N GLN A 102 8.16 -9.11 -8.43
CA GLN A 102 9.45 -9.54 -8.99
C GLN A 102 10.59 -9.46 -7.98
N ILE A 103 10.59 -8.44 -7.11
CA ILE A 103 11.59 -8.27 -6.04
C ILE A 103 11.34 -9.26 -4.89
N TYR A 104 10.07 -9.43 -4.51
CA TYR A 104 9.63 -10.26 -3.39
C TYR A 104 8.83 -11.48 -3.89
N ILE A 105 9.50 -12.34 -4.66
CA ILE A 105 8.86 -13.47 -5.34
C ILE A 105 8.12 -14.43 -4.39
N ASP A 106 8.60 -14.56 -3.15
CA ASP A 106 7.98 -15.40 -2.12
C ASP A 106 6.56 -14.95 -1.74
N TYR A 107 6.19 -13.71 -2.05
CA TYR A 107 4.87 -13.14 -1.79
C TYR A 107 3.90 -13.31 -2.97
N ALA A 108 4.38 -13.74 -4.14
CA ALA A 108 3.59 -13.76 -5.38
C ALA A 108 2.50 -14.85 -5.39
N SER A 109 2.66 -15.90 -4.56
CA SER A 109 1.67 -16.99 -4.43
C SER A 109 0.65 -16.76 -3.33
N ASN A 110 0.79 -15.67 -2.57
CA ASN A 110 -0.07 -15.35 -1.45
C ASN A 110 -1.45 -14.90 -1.93
N SER A 111 -2.49 -15.23 -1.17
CA SER A 111 -3.78 -14.58 -1.34
C SER A 111 -3.62 -13.06 -1.19
N PHE A 112 -4.07 -12.32 -2.20
CA PHE A 112 -3.88 -10.87 -2.30
C PHE A 112 -5.20 -10.12 -2.13
N TYR A 113 -5.21 -9.10 -1.28
CA TYR A 113 -6.37 -8.26 -1.01
C TYR A 113 -6.00 -6.79 -1.19
N ILE A 114 -6.94 -6.01 -1.73
CA ILE A 114 -6.78 -4.57 -1.93
C ILE A 114 -7.74 -3.87 -0.96
N ALA A 115 -7.18 -3.07 -0.07
CA ALA A 115 -7.94 -2.33 0.94
C ALA A 115 -7.50 -0.86 0.98
N GLY A 116 -8.39 0.00 1.48
CA GLY A 116 -8.08 1.40 1.65
C GLY A 116 -9.24 2.22 2.19
N GLU A 117 -8.99 3.51 2.40
CA GLU A 117 -9.94 4.45 3.00
C GLU A 117 -10.32 5.59 2.04
N SER A 118 -11.56 6.07 2.15
CA SER A 118 -12.06 7.31 1.52
C SER A 118 -11.92 7.36 -0.01
N PHE A 119 -10.96 8.07 -0.62
CA PHE A 119 -10.79 8.11 -2.09
C PHE A 119 -10.27 6.77 -2.65
N ALA A 120 -9.75 5.90 -1.78
CA ALA A 120 -9.43 4.52 -2.14
C ALA A 120 -10.64 3.74 -2.67
N ARG A 121 -11.88 4.20 -2.43
CA ARG A 121 -13.08 3.68 -3.09
C ARG A 121 -12.99 3.71 -4.63
N LYS A 122 -12.13 4.55 -5.21
CA LYS A 122 -11.83 4.60 -6.65
C LYS A 122 -10.59 3.76 -6.98
N TYR A 123 -9.53 3.87 -6.17
CA TYR A 123 -8.29 3.09 -6.38
C TYR A 123 -8.55 1.57 -6.34
N VAL A 124 -9.28 1.09 -5.35
CA VAL A 124 -9.55 -0.34 -5.13
C VAL A 124 -10.23 -0.99 -6.35
N PRO A 125 -11.40 -0.52 -6.83
CA PRO A 125 -12.05 -1.15 -7.98
C PRO A 125 -11.27 -0.94 -9.29
N ALA A 126 -10.63 0.22 -9.50
CA ALA A 126 -9.86 0.47 -10.73
C ALA A 126 -8.63 -0.45 -10.82
N LEU A 127 -7.88 -0.62 -9.73
CA LEU A 127 -6.77 -1.57 -9.67
C LEU A 127 -7.27 -3.01 -9.80
N THR A 128 -8.38 -3.36 -9.15
CA THR A 128 -8.98 -4.69 -9.27
C THR A 128 -9.35 -5.01 -10.73
N TYR A 129 -9.98 -4.06 -11.41
CA TYR A 129 -10.31 -4.19 -12.83
C TYR A 129 -9.05 -4.39 -13.67
N LYS A 130 -8.02 -3.56 -13.45
CA LYS A 130 -6.73 -3.62 -14.16
C LYS A 130 -5.96 -4.94 -13.96
N ILE A 131 -6.16 -5.61 -12.82
CA ILE A 131 -5.53 -6.91 -12.54
C ILE A 131 -6.28 -8.05 -13.26
N LEU A 132 -7.61 -7.95 -13.37
CA LEU A 132 -8.45 -9.03 -13.91
C LEU A 132 -8.64 -8.96 -15.43
N TYR A 133 -8.48 -7.78 -16.02
CA TYR A 133 -8.75 -7.49 -17.44
C TYR A 133 -7.65 -6.62 -18.05
#